data_AF-A0A7V6NHE1-F1
#
_entry.id   AF-A0A7V6NHE1-F1
#
_cell.length_a   1.000
_cell.length_b   1.000
_cell.length_c   1.000
_cell.angle_alpha   90.00
_cell.angle_beta   90.00
_cell.angle_gamma   90.00
#
_symmetry.space_group_name_H-M   'P 1'
#
loop_
_entity.id
_entity.type
_entity.pdbx_description
1 polymer ?
#
loop_
_entity_poly.entity_id
_entity_poly.type
_entity_poly.pdbx_seq_one_letter_code
_entity_poly.pdbx_strand_id
1 'polypeptide(L)'
;LLSDEKRSPSQTVIDNVITHIEQNRPIGADVTVEGATEVPINISATLILTEGKTLVDAQIEIEEGVIDYLKTLAYIDPIVRYTRIANVILDAPSVLDYSNLLINGSNGNIEIQNGDVAVVGAVSLVEQS
;
A
#
# COMPACT_ATOMS: atom_id res chain seq x y z
N LEU A 1 -17.96 39.16 7.46
CA LEU A 1 -18.30 38.86 6.05
C LEU A 1 -17.00 38.61 5.29
N LEU A 2 -16.84 37.37 4.80
CA LEU A 2 -15.93 36.84 3.76
C LEU A 2 -14.41 36.84 4.08
N SER A 3 -13.80 35.69 4.45
CA SER A 3 -13.21 34.60 3.60
C SER A 3 -11.89 35.05 2.93
N ASP A 4 -10.80 34.29 2.78
CA ASP A 4 -10.63 32.85 2.58
C ASP A 4 -9.12 32.50 2.60
N GLU A 5 -8.80 31.25 2.89
CA GLU A 5 -7.46 30.68 3.02
C GLU A 5 -6.77 30.45 1.67
N LYS A 6 -5.45 30.70 1.56
CA LYS A 6 -4.54 30.02 0.60
C LYS A 6 -3.08 30.03 1.08
N ARG A 7 -2.81 29.57 2.29
CA ARG A 7 -1.43 29.16 2.62
C ARG A 7 -1.19 27.80 1.96
N SER A 8 -0.49 27.83 0.83
CA SER A 8 0.13 26.64 0.25
C SER A 8 0.84 25.85 1.36
N PRO A 9 0.52 24.56 1.57
CA PRO A 9 1.36 23.73 2.40
C PRO A 9 2.77 23.70 1.81
N SER A 10 3.71 24.15 2.62
CA SER A 10 5.14 24.31 2.35
C SER A 10 5.79 23.00 1.91
N GLN A 11 6.77 23.12 1.01
CA GLN A 11 7.61 22.07 0.39
C GLN A 11 8.44 21.22 1.38
N THR A 12 8.00 20.99 2.61
CA THR A 12 8.78 20.34 3.67
C THR A 12 8.43 18.86 3.89
N VAL A 13 7.40 18.33 3.22
CA VAL A 13 6.99 16.91 3.36
C VAL A 13 7.80 15.96 2.46
N ILE A 14 8.54 16.50 1.49
CA ILE A 14 9.18 15.70 0.43
C ILE A 14 10.50 15.03 0.91
N ASP A 15 11.18 15.58 1.90
CA ASP A 15 12.53 15.10 2.27
C ASP A 15 12.55 14.03 3.38
N ASN A 16 11.44 13.76 4.06
CA ASN A 16 11.39 12.71 5.10
C ASN A 16 10.99 11.33 4.59
N VAL A 17 10.43 11.23 3.38
CA VAL A 17 10.01 9.93 2.80
C VAL A 17 11.21 9.15 2.24
N ILE A 18 12.28 9.83 1.84
CA ILE A 18 13.44 9.20 1.20
C ILE A 18 14.26 8.34 2.17
N THR A 19 14.27 8.65 3.47
CA THR A 19 15.08 7.88 4.44
C THR A 19 14.36 6.63 4.97
N HIS A 20 13.03 6.59 4.96
CA HIS A 20 12.28 5.44 5.48
C HIS A 20 12.20 4.27 4.48
N ILE A 21 12.29 4.56 3.18
CA ILE A 21 12.23 3.55 2.10
C ILE A 21 13.53 2.74 1.99
N GLU A 22 14.67 3.29 2.41
CA GLU A 22 15.98 2.62 2.27
C GLU A 22 16.32 1.67 3.43
N GLN A 23 15.59 1.71 4.56
CA GLN A 23 15.86 0.84 5.73
C GLN A 23 14.94 -0.38 5.85
N ASN A 24 13.76 -0.35 5.22
CA ASN A 24 12.82 -1.46 5.18
C ASN A 24 12.76 -2.14 3.81
N ARG A 25 13.86 -2.11 3.03
CA ARG A 25 14.01 -3.11 1.98
C ARG A 25 14.18 -4.46 2.68
N PRO A 26 13.21 -5.39 2.60
CA PRO A 26 13.49 -6.75 2.99
C PRO A 26 14.59 -7.25 2.05
N ILE A 27 15.76 -7.49 2.63
CA ILE A 27 16.74 -8.38 2.03
C ILE A 27 16.08 -9.78 2.11
N GLY A 28 15.38 -10.15 1.05
CA GLY A 28 14.57 -11.36 1.02
C GLY A 28 13.44 -11.19 0.00
N ALA A 29 13.76 -11.19 -1.28
CA ALA A 29 13.83 -12.46 -1.98
C ALA A 29 14.88 -12.44 -3.10
N ASP A 30 16.12 -12.78 -2.76
CA ASP A 30 17.02 -13.45 -3.72
C ASP A 30 16.59 -14.93 -3.83
N VAL A 31 15.27 -15.19 -3.93
CA VAL A 31 14.78 -16.48 -4.39
C VAL A 31 14.66 -16.37 -5.90
N THR A 32 15.80 -16.58 -6.53
CA THR A 32 15.94 -17.23 -7.83
C THR A 32 15.14 -18.54 -7.83
N VAL A 33 13.81 -18.46 -7.87
CA VAL A 33 12.99 -19.51 -8.44
C VAL A 33 13.07 -19.23 -9.93
N GLU A 34 14.00 -19.88 -10.61
CA GLU A 34 14.09 -19.86 -12.08
C GLU A 34 12.73 -20.30 -12.65
N GLY A 35 11.83 -19.34 -12.91
CA GLY A 35 10.55 -19.61 -13.55
C GLY A 35 9.37 -18.70 -13.23
N ALA A 36 9.33 -18.02 -12.07
CA ALA A 36 8.17 -17.22 -11.70
C ALA A 36 8.38 -15.72 -11.99
N THR A 37 7.52 -15.12 -12.81
CA THR A 37 7.53 -13.66 -13.00
C THR A 37 6.81 -13.01 -11.84
N GLU A 38 7.45 -12.03 -11.21
CA GLU A 38 6.80 -11.23 -10.16
C GLU A 38 5.83 -10.22 -10.79
N VAL A 39 4.61 -10.19 -10.25
CA VAL A 39 3.59 -9.21 -10.61
C VAL A 39 3.45 -8.22 -9.44
N PRO A 40 3.98 -6.99 -9.57
CA PRO A 40 3.89 -6.01 -8.50
C PRO A 40 2.45 -5.52 -8.33
N ILE A 41 1.98 -5.53 -7.08
CA ILE A 41 0.68 -5.03 -6.65
C ILE A 41 0.90 -3.64 -6.04
N ASN A 42 0.77 -2.61 -6.87
CA ASN A 42 0.88 -1.22 -6.46
C ASN A 42 -0.44 -0.76 -5.85
N ILE A 43 -0.37 -0.08 -4.72
CA ILE A 43 -1.54 0.37 -3.96
C ILE A 43 -1.46 1.89 -3.82
N SER A 44 -2.57 2.56 -4.10
CA SER A 44 -2.74 3.97 -3.73
C SER A 44 -4.06 4.18 -3.03
N ALA A 45 -4.07 4.97 -1.96
CA ALA A 45 -5.29 5.29 -1.23
C ALA A 45 -5.16 6.64 -0.51
N THR A 46 -6.30 7.24 -0.21
CA THR A 46 -6.43 8.35 0.73
C THR A 46 -6.88 7.79 2.08
N LEU A 47 -6.19 8.16 3.16
CA LEU A 47 -6.43 7.63 4.49
C LEU A 47 -6.96 8.71 5.44
N ILE A 48 -7.91 8.32 6.28
CA ILE A 48 -8.20 9.03 7.53
C ILE A 48 -7.47 8.25 8.62
N LEU A 49 -6.55 8.91 9.32
CA LEU A 49 -5.75 8.27 10.35
C LEU A 49 -6.46 8.25 11.70
N THR A 50 -6.15 7.25 12.50
CA THR A 50 -6.53 7.21 13.91
C THR A 50 -5.82 8.35 14.67
N GLU A 51 -6.48 8.94 15.67
CA GLU A 51 -5.91 10.06 16.45
C GLU A 51 -4.54 9.69 17.05
N GLY A 52 -3.54 10.54 16.81
CA GLY A 52 -2.18 10.37 17.32
C GLY A 52 -1.30 9.39 16.52
N LYS A 53 -1.80 8.85 15.40
CA LYS A 53 -1.05 7.99 14.48
C LYS A 53 -0.50 8.76 13.29
N THR A 54 0.47 8.18 12.61
CA THR A 54 1.13 8.82 11.46
C THR A 54 0.92 8.04 10.17
N LEU A 55 1.06 8.73 9.04
CA LEU A 55 1.01 8.10 7.71
C LEU A 55 2.11 7.04 7.53
N VAL A 56 3.27 7.24 8.19
CA VAL A 56 4.38 6.28 8.15
C VAL A 56 4.00 4.98 8.88
N ASP A 57 3.39 5.08 10.06
CA ASP A 57 2.91 3.90 10.79
C ASP A 57 1.88 3.13 9.96
N ALA A 58 0.91 3.84 9.37
CA ALA A 58 -0.10 3.23 8.50
C ALA A 58 0.52 2.56 7.27
N GLN A 59 1.54 3.19 6.66
CA GLN A 59 2.23 2.62 5.51
C GLN A 59 2.90 1.28 5.85
N ILE A 60 3.63 1.20 6.96
CA ILE A 60 4.30 -0.03 7.42
C ILE A 60 3.26 -1.13 7.68
N GLU A 61 2.22 -0.81 8.45
CA GLU A 61 1.16 -1.76 8.81
C GLU A 61 0.44 -2.31 7.56
N ILE A 62 0.17 -1.45 6.58
CA ILE A 62 -0.46 -1.84 5.31
C ILE A 62 0.49 -2.70 4.47
N GLU A 63 1.76 -2.31 4.34
CA GLU A 63 2.76 -3.08 3.58
C GLU A 63 2.92 -4.49 4.16
N GLU A 64 3.06 -4.62 5.48
CA GLU A 64 3.16 -5.91 6.16
C GLU A 64 1.88 -6.75 5.97
N GLY A 65 0.70 -6.15 6.17
CA GLY A 65 -0.57 -6.85 6.00
C GLY A 65 -0.80 -7.31 4.56
N VAL A 66 -0.38 -6.52 3.57
CA VAL A 66 -0.48 -6.88 2.14
C VAL A 66 0.48 -8.00 1.82
N ILE A 67 1.72 -7.93 2.30
CA ILE A 67 2.71 -9.01 2.14
C ILE A 67 2.13 -10.32 2.68
N ASP A 68 1.57 -10.31 3.88
CA ASP A 68 1.01 -11.51 4.49
C ASP A 68 -0.21 -12.04 3.74
N TYR A 69 -1.10 -11.15 3.26
CA TYR A 69 -2.20 -11.54 2.39
C TYR A 69 -1.69 -12.20 1.09
N LEU A 70 -0.74 -11.60 0.38
CA LEU A 70 -0.23 -12.13 -0.88
C LEU A 70 0.46 -13.49 -0.71
N LYS A 71 1.18 -13.71 0.41
CA LYS A 71 1.74 -15.03 0.74
C LYS A 71 0.67 -16.12 0.83
N THR A 72 -0.55 -15.80 1.29
CA THR A 72 -1.65 -16.78 1.35
C THR A 72 -2.20 -17.16 -0.02
N LEU A 73 -1.98 -16.33 -1.04
CA LEU A 73 -2.46 -16.57 -2.41
C LEU A 73 -1.49 -17.40 -3.24
N ALA A 74 -0.18 -17.26 -2.97
CA ALA A 74 0.88 -17.86 -3.75
C ALA A 74 0.62 -19.36 -4.01
N TYR A 75 0.47 -19.71 -5.28
CA TYR A 75 0.19 -21.07 -5.77
C TYR A 75 -1.15 -21.70 -5.32
N ILE A 76 -2.09 -20.91 -4.78
CA ILE A 76 -3.40 -21.36 -4.29
C ILE A 76 -4.56 -20.66 -5.01
N ASP A 77 -4.65 -19.33 -4.91
CA ASP A 77 -5.73 -18.52 -5.50
C ASP A 77 -5.08 -17.48 -6.44
N PRO A 78 -5.33 -17.55 -7.76
CA PRO A 78 -4.73 -16.61 -8.71
C PRO A 78 -5.36 -15.22 -8.65
N ILE A 79 -6.32 -14.96 -7.76
CA ILE A 79 -7.03 -13.68 -7.70
C ILE A 79 -6.60 -12.87 -6.48
N VAL A 80 -5.90 -11.76 -6.73
CA VAL A 80 -5.70 -10.69 -5.75
C VAL A 80 -7.00 -9.88 -5.68
N ARG A 81 -7.71 -10.02 -4.57
CA ARG A 81 -9.04 -9.43 -4.40
C ARG A 81 -8.92 -8.00 -3.90
N TYR A 82 -9.57 -7.08 -4.61
CA TYR A 82 -9.65 -5.68 -4.22
C TYR A 82 -10.18 -5.52 -2.79
N THR A 83 -11.25 -6.24 -2.47
CA THR A 83 -11.88 -6.18 -1.14
C THR A 83 -11.01 -6.73 -0.02
N ARG A 84 -10.06 -7.64 -0.32
CA ARG A 84 -9.13 -8.13 0.69
C ARG A 84 -8.03 -7.12 0.98
N ILE A 85 -7.51 -6.44 -0.03
CA ILE A 85 -6.58 -5.31 0.16
C ILE A 85 -7.28 -4.16 0.92
N ALA A 86 -8.53 -3.85 0.56
CA ALA A 86 -9.34 -2.89 1.31
C ALA A 86 -9.49 -3.26 2.80
N ASN A 87 -9.73 -4.54 3.10
CA ASN A 87 -9.80 -5.01 4.48
C ASN A 87 -8.46 -4.91 5.19
N VAL A 88 -7.34 -5.24 4.53
CA VAL A 88 -6.00 -5.04 5.11
C VAL A 88 -5.78 -3.58 5.50
N ILE A 89 -6.22 -2.63 4.67
CA ILE A 89 -6.14 -1.20 5.00
C ILE A 89 -6.99 -0.85 6.22
N LEU A 90 -8.20 -1.39 6.33
CA LEU A 90 -9.08 -1.14 7.48
C LEU A 90 -8.63 -1.87 8.76
N ASP A 91 -7.91 -2.98 8.64
CA ASP A 91 -7.37 -3.74 9.76
C ASP A 91 -6.08 -3.11 10.32
N ALA A 92 -5.45 -2.18 9.58
CA ALA A 92 -4.27 -1.44 10.03
C ALA A 92 -4.63 -0.53 11.23
N PRO A 93 -4.04 -0.72 12.42
CA PRO A 93 -4.40 0.04 13.62
C PRO A 93 -4.29 1.57 13.48
N SER A 94 -3.43 2.04 12.58
CA SER A 94 -3.21 3.47 12.33
C SER A 94 -4.23 4.10 11.38
N VAL A 95 -5.12 3.30 10.79
CA VAL A 95 -6.17 3.75 9.86
C VAL A 95 -7.53 3.75 10.57
N LEU A 96 -8.24 4.88 10.44
CA LEU A 96 -9.64 5.01 10.86
C LEU A 96 -10.59 4.70 9.70
N ASP A 97 -10.30 5.20 8.50
CA ASP A 97 -11.07 4.95 7.28
C ASP A 97 -10.20 5.18 6.03
N TYR A 98 -10.68 4.80 4.85
CA TYR A 98 -10.00 5.03 3.57
C TYR A 98 -10.94 5.45 2.45
N SER A 99 -10.39 6.09 1.43
CA SER A 99 -11.08 6.38 0.17
C SER A 99 -10.11 6.31 -1.02
N ASN A 100 -10.66 6.33 -2.24
CA ASN A 100 -9.90 6.34 -3.49
C ASN A 100 -8.85 5.21 -3.62
N LEU A 101 -9.13 4.04 -3.04
CA LEU A 101 -8.25 2.88 -3.17
C LEU A 101 -8.19 2.44 -4.63
N LEU A 102 -6.97 2.36 -5.15
CA LEU A 102 -6.64 1.77 -6.44
C LEU A 102 -5.56 0.71 -6.26
N ILE A 103 -5.71 -0.38 -6.99
CA ILE A 103 -4.72 -1.45 -7.15
C ILE A 103 -4.29 -1.45 -8.60
N ASN A 104 -3.00 -1.25 -8.85
CA ASN A 104 -2.43 -1.06 -10.20
C ASN A 104 -3.24 -0.03 -11.04
N GLY A 105 -3.73 1.02 -10.39
CA GLY A 105 -4.50 2.09 -11.03
C GLY A 105 -5.99 1.81 -11.24
N SER A 106 -6.53 0.69 -10.74
CA SER A 106 -7.94 0.31 -10.90
C SER A 106 -8.61 -0.08 -9.59
N ASN A 107 -9.95 -0.05 -9.53
CA ASN A 107 -10.74 -0.49 -8.37
C ASN A 107 -11.30 -1.91 -8.54
N GLY A 108 -10.50 -2.79 -9.16
CA GLY A 108 -10.88 -4.17 -9.50
C GLY A 108 -9.92 -5.20 -8.94
N ASN A 109 -10.33 -6.46 -9.01
CA ASN A 109 -9.46 -7.59 -8.72
C ASN A 109 -8.37 -7.72 -9.79
N ILE A 110 -7.23 -8.26 -9.40
CA ILE A 110 -6.13 -8.59 -10.32
C ILE A 110 -6.04 -10.12 -10.44
N GLU A 111 -6.08 -10.63 -11.66
CA GLU A 111 -5.80 -12.03 -11.97
C GLU A 111 -4.32 -12.21 -12.25
N ILE A 112 -3.71 -13.17 -11.58
CA ILE A 112 -2.30 -13.55 -11.69
C ILE A 112 -2.20 -14.74 -12.63
N GLN A 113 -1.32 -14.63 -13.63
CA GLN A 113 -1.14 -15.70 -14.60
C GLN A 113 -0.50 -16.94 -13.97
N ASN A 114 -0.74 -18.10 -14.57
CA ASN A 114 -0.18 -19.35 -14.06
C ASN A 114 1.36 -19.31 -14.15
N GLY A 115 2.03 -19.57 -13.03
CA GLY A 115 3.48 -19.49 -12.89
C GLY A 115 3.97 -18.14 -12.36
N ASP A 116 3.15 -17.09 -12.42
CA ASP A 116 3.49 -15.78 -11.86
C ASP A 116 3.12 -15.70 -10.38
N VAL A 117 3.79 -14.78 -9.67
CA VAL A 117 3.58 -14.58 -8.24
C VAL A 117 3.32 -13.10 -7.97
N ALA A 118 2.21 -12.80 -7.29
CA ALA A 118 1.92 -11.45 -6.83
C ALA A 118 2.87 -11.07 -5.67
N VAL A 119 3.48 -9.89 -5.77
CA VAL A 119 4.35 -9.32 -4.73
C VAL A 119 3.92 -7.89 -4.42
N VAL A 120 4.23 -7.40 -3.22
CA VAL A 120 3.94 -6.01 -2.87
C VAL A 120 4.72 -5.07 -3.80
N GLY A 121 4.03 -4.09 -4.38
CA GLY A 121 4.62 -3.04 -5.20
C GLY A 121 4.81 -1.74 -4.41
N ALA A 122 4.70 -0.61 -5.09
CA ALA A 122 4.71 0.69 -4.44
C ALA A 122 3.40 0.93 -3.65
N VAL A 123 3.52 1.41 -2.42
CA VAL A 123 2.39 1.85 -1.58
C VAL A 123 2.42 3.37 -1.47
N SER A 124 1.47 4.04 -2.11
CA SER A 124 1.37 5.51 -2.20
C SER A 124 0.15 6.02 -1.45
N LEU A 125 0.36 6.48 -0.23
CA LEU A 125 -0.71 6.91 0.67
C LEU A 125 -0.68 8.42 0.85
N VAL A 126 -1.87 9.01 0.98
CA VAL A 126 -2.03 10.41 1.34
C VAL A 126 -3.02 10.52 2.48
N GLU A 127 -2.74 11.39 3.43
CA GLU A 127 -3.68 11.70 4.51
C GLU A 127 -4.76 12.66 4.00
N GLN A 128 -6.02 12.38 4.36
CA GLN A 128 -7.14 13.27 4.08
C GLN A 128 -7.05 14.51 4.96
N SER A 129 -7.00 15.69 4.34
CA SER A 129 -7.04 16.99 5.03
C SER A 129 -8.43 17.36 5.53
#